data_AF-A0A4R1B3W5-F1
#
_entry.id   AF-A0A4R1B3W5-F1
#
_cell.length_a   1.000
_cell.length_b   1.000
_cell.length_c   1.000
_cell.angle_alpha   90.00
_cell.angle_beta   90.00
_cell.angle_gamma   90.00
#
_symmetry.space_group_name_H-M   'P 1'
#
loop_
_entity.id
_entity.type
_entity.pdbx_description
1 polymer ?
#
loop_
_entity_poly.entity_id
_entity_poly.type
_entity_poly.pdbx_seq_one_letter_code
_entity_poly.pdbx_strand_id
1 'polypeptide(L)'
;MPDRASGRYGRWALMAVALAMPLAAQADVVWPALYLETRLFSWWAIGLGLAVEFFFIRKLFALPPGRALLADLAANSASALLGVVLIPLSGLAWEVFPGFAFYYLLHVGTFNPITWAGTFALACLINAWLESYVLKQFFKLPWTRRTFAWLVLANACSVGVAFASLWWKPVQL
;
A
#
# COMPACT_ATOMS: atom_id res chain seq x y z
N MET A 1 34.15 7.20 22.74
CA MET A 1 33.05 8.14 22.43
C MET A 1 32.75 8.03 20.95
N PRO A 2 31.62 7.44 20.51
CA PRO A 2 31.32 7.31 19.10
C PRO A 2 30.91 8.67 18.51
N ASP A 3 31.50 8.94 17.35
CA ASP A 3 31.54 10.21 16.65
C ASP A 3 30.15 10.62 16.13
N ARG A 4 29.57 11.67 16.72
CA ARG A 4 28.23 12.21 16.39
C ARG A 4 28.16 12.84 14.98
N ALA A 5 29.28 12.96 14.28
CA ALA A 5 29.36 13.57 12.95
C ALA A 5 28.88 12.65 11.83
N SER A 6 29.08 11.32 11.94
CA SER A 6 28.78 10.35 10.88
C SER A 6 27.28 10.25 10.53
N GLY A 7 26.40 10.40 11.53
CA GLY A 7 24.94 10.35 11.34
C GLY A 7 24.37 11.59 10.64
N ARG A 8 25.06 12.73 10.68
CA ARG A 8 24.60 13.98 10.05
C ARG A 8 24.79 13.94 8.54
N TYR A 9 25.95 13.47 8.07
CA TYR A 9 26.23 13.34 6.64
C TYR A 9 25.38 12.26 5.96
N GLY A 10 25.10 11.15 6.64
CA GLY A 10 24.17 10.13 6.14
C GLY A 10 22.75 10.66 5.95
N ARG A 11 22.26 11.51 6.86
CA ARG A 11 20.95 12.17 6.73
C ARG A 11 20.88 13.14 5.56
N TRP A 12 21.92 13.96 5.36
CA TRP A 12 21.98 14.87 4.23
C TRP A 12 22.15 14.14 2.90
N ALA A 13 22.89 13.02 2.86
CA ALA A 13 22.99 12.17 1.68
C ALA A 13 21.64 11.51 1.35
N LEU A 14 20.91 10.98 2.34
CA LEU A 14 19.57 10.42 2.15
C LEU A 14 18.56 11.48 1.71
N MET A 15 18.60 12.69 2.28
CA MET A 15 17.75 13.80 1.86
C MET A 15 18.13 14.29 0.45
N ALA A 16 19.41 14.35 0.11
CA ALA A 16 19.87 14.73 -1.22
C ALA A 16 19.45 13.69 -2.27
N VAL A 17 19.53 12.38 -1.96
CA VAL A 17 19.02 11.31 -2.83
C VAL A 17 17.49 11.42 -2.99
N ALA A 18 16.76 11.63 -1.89
CA ALA A 18 15.31 11.79 -1.91
C ALA A 18 14.86 13.05 -2.69
N LEU A 19 15.64 14.14 -2.62
CA LEU A 19 15.36 15.41 -3.30
C LEU A 19 15.85 15.43 -4.76
N ALA A 20 16.83 14.61 -5.13
CA ALA A 20 17.36 14.53 -6.49
C ALA A 20 16.61 13.51 -7.38
N MET A 21 15.97 12.50 -6.79
CA MET A 21 15.15 11.52 -7.53
C MET A 21 14.04 12.13 -8.42
N PRO A 22 13.32 13.19 -8.04
CA PRO A 22 12.25 13.75 -8.86
C PRO A 22 12.77 14.43 -10.15
N LEU A 23 14.02 14.91 -10.17
CA LEU A 23 14.60 15.67 -11.28
C LEU A 23 15.15 14.80 -12.41
N ALA A 24 15.39 13.51 -12.15
CA ALA A 24 15.85 12.54 -13.16
C ALA A 24 14.73 11.64 -13.69
N ALA A 25 13.48 11.87 -13.26
CA ALA A 25 12.34 11.07 -13.67
C ALA A 25 11.94 11.38 -15.12
N GLN A 26 12.55 10.66 -16.06
CA GLN A 26 11.96 10.41 -17.38
C GLN A 26 10.56 9.79 -17.18
N ALA A 27 9.66 9.89 -18.17
CA ALA A 27 8.30 9.34 -18.08
C ALA A 27 8.23 7.84 -17.71
N ASP A 28 9.35 7.11 -17.87
CA ASP A 28 9.55 5.70 -17.48
C ASP A 28 9.78 5.48 -15.97
N VAL A 29 9.90 6.54 -15.18
CA VAL A 29 10.21 6.48 -13.73
C VAL A 29 8.96 6.64 -12.87
N VAL A 30 7.78 6.87 -13.46
CA VAL A 30 6.52 6.94 -12.70
C VAL A 30 5.96 5.53 -12.52
N TRP A 31 5.93 5.02 -11.29
CA TRP A 31 5.53 3.63 -11.05
C TRP A 31 4.01 3.43 -10.98
N PRO A 32 3.50 2.26 -11.42
CA PRO A 32 2.09 1.87 -11.21
C PRO A 32 1.57 2.08 -9.79
N ALA A 33 2.45 1.92 -8.78
CA ALA A 33 2.14 2.18 -7.38
C ALA A 33 1.70 3.63 -7.11
N LEU A 34 2.35 4.63 -7.72
CA LEU A 34 1.98 6.04 -7.57
C LEU A 34 0.60 6.32 -8.20
N TYR A 35 0.32 5.76 -9.38
CA TYR A 35 -1.00 5.90 -10.00
C TYR A 35 -2.10 5.26 -9.14
N LEU A 36 -1.86 4.05 -8.64
CA LEU A 36 -2.81 3.36 -7.77
C LEU A 36 -3.04 4.15 -6.47
N GLU A 37 -1.99 4.72 -5.89
CA GLU A 37 -2.06 5.56 -4.70
C GLU A 37 -3.04 6.74 -4.88
N THR A 38 -2.94 7.47 -6.01
CA THR A 38 -3.87 8.59 -6.28
C THR A 38 -5.35 8.17 -6.33
N ARG A 39 -5.63 6.92 -6.70
CA ARG A 39 -7.00 6.38 -6.71
C ARG A 39 -7.43 5.88 -5.34
N LEU A 40 -6.53 5.26 -4.57
CA LEU A 40 -6.80 4.80 -3.22
C LEU A 40 -7.25 5.94 -2.29
N PHE A 41 -6.68 7.14 -2.45
CA PHE A 41 -7.04 8.30 -1.63
C PHE A 41 -8.24 9.12 -2.12
N SER A 42 -9.00 8.59 -3.08
CA SER A 42 -10.23 9.24 -3.53
C SER A 42 -11.39 8.97 -2.55
N TRP A 43 -12.20 9.99 -2.25
CA TRP A 43 -13.29 9.91 -1.27
C TRP A 43 -14.25 8.73 -1.49
N TRP A 44 -14.55 8.42 -2.75
CA TRP A 44 -15.45 7.34 -3.11
C TRP A 44 -14.80 5.96 -2.90
N ALA A 45 -13.50 5.80 -3.19
CA ALA A 45 -12.77 4.56 -2.97
C ALA A 45 -12.60 4.30 -1.47
N ILE A 46 -12.27 5.34 -0.68
CA ILE A 46 -12.21 5.26 0.79
C ILE A 46 -13.58 4.84 1.35
N GLY A 47 -14.66 5.50 0.92
CA GLY A 47 -16.01 5.20 1.40
C GLY A 47 -16.44 3.76 1.10
N LEU A 48 -16.18 3.27 -0.11
CA LEU A 48 -16.46 1.88 -0.48
C LEU A 48 -15.56 0.89 0.27
N GLY A 49 -14.28 1.20 0.43
CA GLY A 49 -13.33 0.37 1.17
C GLY A 49 -13.77 0.18 2.62
N LEU A 50 -14.06 1.28 3.33
CA LEU A 50 -14.60 1.25 4.69
C LEU A 50 -15.90 0.44 4.79
N ALA A 51 -16.83 0.63 3.85
CA ALA A 51 -18.08 -0.12 3.86
C ALA A 51 -17.84 -1.64 3.73
N VAL A 52 -16.98 -2.05 2.79
CA VAL A 52 -16.61 -3.46 2.59
C VAL A 52 -15.94 -4.01 3.85
N GLU A 53 -14.91 -3.33 4.34
CA GLU A 53 -14.07 -3.80 5.45
C GLU A 53 -14.84 -3.86 6.77
N PHE A 54 -15.75 -2.91 7.04
CA PHE A 54 -16.67 -2.97 8.16
C PHE A 54 -17.46 -4.29 8.21
N PHE A 55 -18.06 -4.70 7.08
CA PHE A 55 -18.82 -5.96 7.05
C PHE A 55 -17.91 -7.18 7.22
N PHE A 56 -16.69 -7.15 6.67
CA PHE A 56 -15.71 -8.21 6.85
C PHE A 56 -15.27 -8.34 8.31
N ILE A 57 -14.81 -7.25 8.94
CA ILE A 57 -14.36 -7.22 10.34
C ILE A 57 -15.49 -7.64 11.26
N ARG A 58 -16.70 -7.12 11.05
CA ARG A 58 -17.87 -7.47 11.86
C ARG A 58 -18.17 -8.97 11.77
N LYS A 59 -18.17 -9.54 10.57
CA LYS A 59 -18.47 -10.97 10.36
C LYS A 59 -17.34 -11.86 10.87
N LEU A 60 -16.09 -11.50 10.62
CA LEU A 60 -14.91 -12.30 10.94
C LEU A 60 -14.67 -12.41 12.45
N PHE A 61 -14.89 -11.31 13.18
CA PHE A 61 -14.62 -11.23 14.61
C PHE A 61 -15.88 -11.19 15.49
N ALA A 62 -17.07 -11.32 14.89
CA ALA A 62 -18.36 -11.27 15.56
C ALA A 62 -18.51 -10.06 16.51
N LEU A 63 -17.99 -8.90 16.11
CA LEU A 63 -17.97 -7.69 16.93
C LEU A 63 -19.34 -6.99 16.93
N PRO A 64 -19.73 -6.33 18.04
CA PRO A 64 -20.88 -5.43 18.04
C PRO A 64 -20.64 -4.25 17.09
N PRO A 65 -21.67 -3.69 16.42
CA PRO A 65 -21.50 -2.71 15.34
C PRO A 65 -20.61 -1.52 15.70
N GLY A 66 -20.79 -0.92 16.89
CA GLY A 66 -19.96 0.22 17.30
C GLY A 66 -18.48 -0.13 17.48
N ARG A 67 -18.16 -1.32 18.02
CA ARG A 67 -16.78 -1.77 18.16
C ARG A 67 -16.18 -2.18 16.81
N ALA A 68 -16.98 -2.77 15.93
CA ALA A 68 -16.55 -3.09 14.56
C ALA A 68 -16.21 -1.81 13.78
N LEU A 69 -17.07 -0.78 13.87
CA LEU A 69 -16.84 0.50 13.21
C LEU A 69 -15.57 1.18 13.73
N LEU A 70 -15.37 1.20 15.05
CA LEU A 70 -14.16 1.79 15.64
C LEU A 70 -12.89 1.01 15.22
N ALA A 71 -12.97 -0.32 15.18
CA ALA A 71 -11.88 -1.18 14.74
C ALA A 71 -11.52 -0.96 13.27
N ASP A 72 -12.54 -0.88 12.42
CA ASP A 72 -12.42 -0.63 10.99
C ASP A 72 -11.80 0.74 10.71
N LEU A 73 -12.34 1.81 11.30
CA LEU A 73 -11.81 3.17 11.15
C LEU A 73 -10.36 3.27 11.64
N ALA A 74 -10.03 2.67 12.79
CA ALA A 74 -8.68 2.71 13.34
C ALA A 74 -7.68 1.96 12.45
N ALA A 75 -8.05 0.77 11.98
CA ALA A 75 -7.22 -0.06 11.12
C ALA A 75 -6.99 0.63 9.77
N ASN A 76 -8.06 1.13 9.13
CA ASN A 76 -7.99 1.88 7.87
C ASN A 76 -7.22 3.18 7.99
N SER A 77 -7.41 3.95 9.08
CA SER A 77 -6.67 5.20 9.26
C SER A 77 -5.17 4.93 9.39
N ALA A 78 -4.79 3.90 10.15
CA ALA A 78 -3.40 3.52 10.30
C ALA A 78 -2.80 2.97 9.00
N SER A 79 -3.51 2.09 8.28
CA SER A 79 -3.05 1.55 7.00
C SER A 79 -2.97 2.64 5.93
N ALA A 80 -3.91 3.58 5.89
CA ALA A 80 -3.85 4.74 5.00
C ALA A 80 -2.65 5.65 5.32
N LEU A 81 -2.46 6.07 6.58
CA LEU A 81 -1.38 6.97 6.99
C LEU A 81 0.01 6.37 6.73
N LEU A 82 0.19 5.10 7.07
CA LEU A 82 1.45 4.41 6.85
C LEU A 82 1.59 3.97 5.38
N GLY A 83 0.48 3.69 4.70
CA GLY A 83 0.40 3.28 3.30
C GLY A 83 0.88 4.35 2.32
N VAL A 84 0.63 5.64 2.60
CA VAL A 84 1.19 6.78 1.82
C VAL A 84 2.71 6.65 1.65
N VAL A 85 3.40 6.09 2.64
CA VAL A 85 4.85 5.92 2.59
C VAL A 85 5.20 4.51 2.12
N LEU A 86 4.56 3.49 2.69
CA LEU A 86 4.93 2.10 2.46
C LEU A 86 4.61 1.60 1.06
N ILE A 87 3.50 2.04 0.44
CA ILE A 87 3.11 1.60 -0.90
C ILE A 87 4.10 2.13 -1.97
N PRO A 88 4.45 3.44 -2.01
CA PRO A 88 5.50 3.92 -2.91
C PRO A 88 6.86 3.26 -2.69
N LEU A 89 7.27 3.08 -1.43
CA LEU A 89 8.52 2.37 -1.11
C LEU A 89 8.49 0.92 -1.59
N SER A 90 7.33 0.25 -1.52
CA SER A 90 7.18 -1.10 -2.03
C SER A 90 7.26 -1.16 -3.55
N GLY A 91 6.75 -0.14 -4.25
CA GLY A 91 6.95 0.03 -5.70
C GLY A 91 8.43 0.20 -6.06
N LEU A 92 9.17 1.03 -5.33
CA LEU A 92 10.62 1.16 -5.53
C LEU A 92 11.35 -0.16 -5.28
N ALA A 93 11.00 -0.87 -4.20
CA ALA A 93 11.58 -2.17 -3.88
C ALA A 93 11.26 -3.21 -4.96
N TRP A 94 10.04 -3.19 -5.51
CA TRP A 94 9.66 -4.02 -6.65
C TRP A 94 10.55 -3.74 -7.87
N GLU A 95 10.82 -2.48 -8.17
CA GLU A 95 11.51 -2.15 -9.41
C GLU A 95 13.00 -2.48 -9.32
N VAL A 96 13.59 -2.24 -8.15
CA VAL A 96 15.00 -2.55 -7.89
C VAL A 96 15.27 -4.06 -7.81
N PHE A 97 14.27 -4.88 -7.49
CA PHE A 97 14.45 -6.33 -7.36
C PHE A 97 13.74 -7.13 -8.47
N PRO A 98 12.45 -7.47 -8.38
CA PRO A 98 11.78 -8.24 -9.44
C PRO A 98 11.71 -7.49 -10.78
N GLY A 99 11.57 -6.16 -10.77
CA GLY A 99 11.49 -5.34 -11.97
C GLY A 99 12.73 -5.48 -12.86
N PHE A 100 13.93 -5.31 -12.30
CA PHE A 100 15.18 -5.56 -13.04
C PHE A 100 15.29 -7.00 -13.56
N ALA A 101 14.87 -8.00 -12.77
CA ALA A 101 14.89 -9.39 -13.22
C ALA A 101 13.95 -9.61 -14.42
N PHE A 102 12.72 -9.07 -14.38
CA PHE A 102 11.79 -9.17 -15.49
C PHE A 102 12.22 -8.37 -16.72
N TYR A 103 12.81 -7.20 -16.53
CA TYR A 103 13.40 -6.43 -17.62
C TYR A 103 14.48 -7.25 -18.34
N TYR A 104 15.40 -7.85 -17.60
CA TYR A 104 16.48 -8.65 -18.18
C TYR A 104 15.96 -9.93 -18.87
N LEU A 105 14.99 -10.62 -18.27
CA LEU A 105 14.51 -11.91 -18.77
C LEU A 105 13.48 -11.78 -19.90
N LEU A 106 12.60 -10.79 -19.82
CA LEU A 106 11.42 -10.66 -20.68
C LEU A 106 11.46 -9.40 -21.57
N HIS A 107 12.45 -8.52 -21.38
CA HIS A 107 12.58 -7.25 -22.10
C HIS A 107 11.34 -6.35 -21.99
N VAL A 108 10.64 -6.43 -20.84
CA VAL A 108 9.45 -5.63 -20.54
C VAL A 108 9.80 -4.45 -19.64
N GLY A 109 9.32 -3.25 -19.98
CA GLY A 109 9.49 -2.04 -19.16
C GLY A 109 8.56 -1.99 -17.94
N THR A 110 8.71 -0.98 -17.08
CA THR A 110 7.98 -0.80 -15.82
C THR A 110 6.45 -0.87 -15.95
N PHE A 111 5.88 -0.34 -17.03
CA PHE A 111 4.44 -0.41 -17.29
C PHE A 111 4.04 -1.70 -18.01
N ASN A 112 4.15 -2.83 -17.32
CA ASN A 112 3.74 -4.14 -17.82
C ASN A 112 2.73 -4.82 -16.86
N PRO A 113 1.95 -5.82 -17.33
CA PRO A 113 0.95 -6.49 -16.50
C PRO A 113 1.51 -7.14 -15.22
N ILE A 114 2.76 -7.62 -15.25
CA ILE A 114 3.42 -8.24 -14.10
C ILE A 114 3.66 -7.20 -13.01
N THR A 115 4.17 -6.02 -13.37
CA THR A 115 4.38 -4.92 -12.40
C THR A 115 3.07 -4.39 -11.85
N TRP A 116 2.01 -4.27 -12.66
CA TRP A 116 0.68 -3.89 -12.19
C TRP A 116 0.11 -4.91 -11.20
N ALA A 117 0.24 -6.21 -11.50
CA ALA A 117 -0.17 -7.28 -10.59
C ALA A 117 0.65 -7.29 -9.29
N GLY A 118 1.97 -7.09 -9.38
CA GLY A 118 2.87 -6.96 -8.24
C GLY A 118 2.49 -5.78 -7.34
N THR A 119 2.25 -4.62 -7.94
CA THR A 119 1.79 -3.41 -7.24
C THR A 119 0.48 -3.66 -6.50
N PHE A 120 -0.50 -4.25 -7.17
CA PHE A 120 -1.79 -4.60 -6.58
C PHE A 120 -1.61 -5.55 -5.38
N ALA A 121 -0.84 -6.62 -5.57
CA ALA A 121 -0.60 -7.62 -4.53
C ALA A 121 0.13 -7.02 -3.32
N LEU A 122 1.18 -6.22 -3.55
CA LEU A 122 1.92 -5.54 -2.50
C LEU A 122 1.05 -4.57 -1.71
N ALA A 123 0.23 -3.75 -2.39
CA ALA A 123 -0.69 -2.84 -1.72
C ALA A 123 -1.66 -3.60 -0.79
N CYS A 124 -2.27 -4.69 -1.28
CA CYS A 124 -3.17 -5.51 -0.48
C CYS A 124 -2.46 -6.14 0.73
N LEU A 125 -1.25 -6.65 0.55
CA LEU A 125 -0.47 -7.29 1.61
C LEU A 125 -0.01 -6.29 2.68
N ILE A 126 0.43 -5.11 2.27
CA ILE A 126 0.87 -4.04 3.17
C ILE A 126 -0.31 -3.59 4.03
N ASN A 127 -1.45 -3.26 3.42
CA ASN A 127 -2.64 -2.85 4.16
C ASN A 127 -3.10 -3.94 5.13
N ALA A 128 -3.27 -5.18 4.66
CA ALA A 128 -3.71 -6.28 5.50
C ALA A 128 -2.75 -6.55 6.67
N TRP A 129 -1.44 -6.35 6.47
CA TRP A 129 -0.44 -6.46 7.53
C TRP A 129 -0.57 -5.35 8.57
N LEU A 130 -0.74 -4.10 8.13
CA LEU A 130 -0.95 -2.93 9.01
C LEU A 130 -2.26 -3.05 9.80
N GLU A 131 -3.34 -3.40 9.13
CA GLU A 131 -4.64 -3.63 9.77
C GLU A 131 -4.57 -4.78 10.77
N SER A 132 -3.97 -5.91 10.38
CA SER A 132 -3.77 -7.04 11.28
C SER A 132 -3.00 -6.64 12.53
N TYR A 133 -1.97 -5.81 12.38
CA TYR A 133 -1.21 -5.28 13.50
C TYR A 133 -2.10 -4.42 14.42
N VAL A 134 -2.88 -3.49 13.86
CA VAL A 134 -3.77 -2.62 14.65
C VAL A 134 -4.85 -3.42 15.37
N LEU A 135 -5.53 -4.31 14.67
CA LEU A 135 -6.59 -5.17 15.20
C LEU A 135 -6.07 -6.08 16.32
N LYS A 136 -4.87 -6.63 16.16
CA LYS A 136 -4.22 -7.45 17.19
C LYS A 136 -3.80 -6.61 18.40
N GLN A 137 -3.14 -5.47 18.19
CA GLN A 137 -2.53 -4.72 19.28
C GLN A 137 -3.52 -3.88 20.08
N PHE A 138 -4.44 -3.19 19.40
CA PHE A 138 -5.35 -2.23 20.05
C PHE A 138 -6.71 -2.84 20.36
N PHE A 139 -7.22 -3.73 19.50
CA PHE A 139 -8.54 -4.35 19.69
C PHE A 139 -8.48 -5.76 20.30
N LYS A 140 -7.27 -6.30 20.48
CA LYS A 140 -6.97 -7.62 21.05
C LYS A 140 -7.69 -8.75 20.32
N LEU A 141 -7.86 -8.60 19.00
CA LEU A 141 -8.53 -9.60 18.18
C LEU A 141 -7.57 -10.76 17.86
N PRO A 142 -8.09 -11.99 17.76
CA PRO A 142 -7.28 -13.17 17.48
C PRO A 142 -6.64 -13.07 16.11
N TRP A 143 -5.32 -13.28 16.05
CA TRP A 143 -4.58 -13.31 14.79
C TRP A 143 -4.31 -14.76 14.39
N THR A 144 -4.79 -15.14 13.21
CA THR A 144 -4.57 -16.44 12.58
C THR A 144 -4.27 -16.26 11.09
N ARG A 145 -3.74 -17.30 10.43
CA ARG A 145 -3.54 -17.27 8.96
C ARG A 145 -4.86 -17.05 8.22
N ARG A 146 -5.96 -17.59 8.74
CA ARG A 146 -7.31 -17.41 8.18
C ARG A 146 -7.77 -15.96 8.28
N THR A 147 -7.58 -15.31 9.43
CA THR A 147 -7.97 -13.90 9.59
C THR A 147 -7.13 -12.99 8.70
N PHE A 148 -5.82 -13.25 8.60
CA PHE A 148 -4.95 -12.51 7.69
C PHE A 148 -5.39 -12.67 6.23
N ALA A 149 -5.67 -13.90 5.78
CA ALA A 149 -6.16 -14.15 4.42
C ALA A 149 -7.47 -13.43 4.12
N TRP A 150 -8.39 -13.35 5.08
CA TRP A 150 -9.63 -12.58 4.92
C TRP A 150 -9.39 -11.08 4.84
N LEU A 151 -8.44 -10.53 5.61
CA LEU A 151 -8.06 -9.12 5.51
C LEU A 151 -7.39 -8.80 4.17
N VAL A 152 -6.55 -9.70 3.66
CA VAL A 152 -5.98 -9.58 2.30
C VAL A 152 -7.10 -9.58 1.26
N LEU A 153 -8.11 -10.45 1.40
CA LEU A 153 -9.23 -10.48 0.46
C LEU A 153 -10.09 -9.21 0.54
N ALA A 154 -10.36 -8.71 1.74
CA ALA A 154 -11.10 -7.45 1.92
C ALA A 154 -10.35 -6.28 1.27
N ASN A 155 -9.04 -6.21 1.49
CA ASN A 155 -8.15 -5.25 0.84
C ASN A 155 -8.11 -5.44 -0.68
N ALA A 156 -8.10 -6.67 -1.18
CA ALA A 156 -8.18 -6.92 -2.61
C ALA A 156 -9.49 -6.41 -3.21
N CYS A 157 -10.60 -6.44 -2.47
CA CYS A 157 -11.85 -5.82 -2.90
C CYS A 157 -11.74 -4.29 -2.92
N SER A 158 -11.25 -3.66 -1.84
CA SER A 158 -11.16 -2.20 -1.74
C SER A 158 -10.11 -1.61 -2.70
N VAL A 159 -8.90 -2.15 -2.71
CA VAL A 159 -7.83 -1.82 -3.67
C VAL A 159 -8.26 -2.17 -5.09
N GLY A 160 -8.99 -3.28 -5.30
CA GLY A 160 -9.45 -3.72 -6.62
C GLY A 160 -10.40 -2.74 -7.27
N VAL A 161 -11.26 -2.10 -6.47
CA VAL A 161 -12.13 -1.03 -6.93
C VAL A 161 -11.32 0.21 -7.35
N ALA A 162 -10.35 0.62 -6.55
CA ALA A 162 -9.45 1.73 -6.89
C ALA A 162 -8.63 1.42 -8.15
N PHE A 163 -8.09 0.21 -8.24
CA PHE A 163 -7.37 -0.31 -9.39
C PHE A 163 -8.26 -0.26 -10.64
N ALA A 164 -9.40 -0.95 -10.64
CA ALA A 164 -10.34 -0.98 -11.78
C ALA A 164 -10.77 0.42 -12.25
N SER A 165 -10.83 1.41 -11.35
CA SER A 165 -11.16 2.78 -11.73
C SER A 165 -10.14 3.44 -12.66
N LEU A 166 -8.88 2.99 -12.66
CA LEU A 166 -7.84 3.46 -13.59
C LEU A 166 -8.21 3.16 -15.05
N TRP A 167 -8.99 2.10 -15.31
CA TRP A 167 -9.47 1.74 -16.64
C TRP A 167 -10.67 2.59 -17.07
N TRP A 168 -11.49 3.05 -16.11
CA TRP A 168 -12.66 3.88 -16.40
C TRP A 168 -12.31 5.35 -16.56
N LYS A 169 -11.45 5.87 -15.68
CA LYS A 169 -10.87 7.20 -15.77
C LYS A 169 -9.35 7.05 -15.63
N PRO A 170 -8.60 7.13 -16.73
CA PRO A 170 -7.15 7.21 -16.67
C PRO A 170 -6.71 8.40 -15.80
N VAL A 171 -5.58 8.26 -15.12
CA VAL A 171 -4.98 9.40 -14.40
C VAL A 171 -4.52 10.42 -15.45
N GLN A 172 -5.04 11.64 -15.33
CA GLN A 172 -4.56 12.77 -16.12
C GLN A 172 -3.40 13.38 -15.34
N LEU A 173 -2.19 13.29 -15.89
CA LEU A 173 -0.99 13.95 -15.37
C LEU A 173 -0.92 15.39 -15.87
#